data_AF-A0A4Q1ANE8-F1
#
_entry.id   AF-A0A4Q1ANE8-F1
#
_cell.length_a   1.000
_cell.length_b   1.000
_cell.length_c   1.000
_cell.angle_alpha   90.00
_cell.angle_beta   90.00
_cell.angle_gamma   90.00
#
_symmetry.space_group_name_H-M   'P 1'
#
loop_
_entity.id
_entity.type
_entity.pdbx_description
1 polymer ?
#
loop_
_entity_poly.entity_id
_entity_poly.type
_entity_poly.pdbx_seq_one_letter_code
_entity_poly.pdbx_strand_id
1 'polypeptide(L)'
;MQQLKITDQIKSLDISKIEKNLFSYKYSSKNIKPLLKSENLDISMENMATYNSFKGEVYENIIYELLLDYANENDLIKKFVLKGPHQNRVDKFYKTGLMIDRSLQIVYKSNYKDISEFDALFFTDDALYFVEMSTSKKTVSLNKRLDKKYALLKLLFPNIHIRALIVLTEGTVGLRRFPNFCTIWITKDIENDDLLKRIAYNKDKAALSTKYDNKKFIEAYTIEHEKFVYFQTLDWILKKSRTKNPYFINFNFFKSKRMSLYFDIYTKLYIGFMNPEEFLYIVPSYSDEIENIFVTIEKINTKEFDIVFYVKNSNGKLKRVRVTTKETSIRDKELDGFTNAEVRFMKYLIEDKYFLQKSQIAALKENLQKNFSK
;
A
#
# COMPACT_ATOMS: atom_id res chain seq x y z
N MET A 1 24.02 15.80 -0.39
CA MET A 1 23.09 14.66 -0.54
C MET A 1 22.90 14.46 -2.05
N GLN A 2 23.38 13.36 -2.63
CA GLN A 2 23.25 13.14 -4.07
C GLN A 2 21.79 12.88 -4.43
N GLN A 3 21.22 13.80 -5.21
CA GLN A 3 19.84 13.72 -5.67
C GLN A 3 19.85 13.08 -7.06
N LEU A 4 19.07 12.01 -7.24
CA LEU A 4 18.90 11.36 -8.54
C LEU A 4 18.28 12.36 -9.51
N LYS A 5 19.00 12.67 -10.59
CA LYS A 5 18.53 13.58 -11.64
C LYS A 5 17.79 12.78 -12.72
N ILE A 6 16.62 13.27 -13.10
CA ILE A 6 15.85 12.75 -14.23
C ILE A 6 16.61 13.01 -15.52
N THR A 7 16.59 12.05 -16.45
CA THR A 7 17.15 12.23 -17.80
C THR A 7 16.08 12.79 -18.74
N ASP A 8 16.51 13.39 -19.85
CA ASP A 8 15.57 13.86 -20.86
C ASP A 8 14.74 12.72 -21.47
N GLN A 9 15.33 11.52 -21.60
CA GLN A 9 14.64 10.31 -22.07
C GLN A 9 13.45 9.94 -21.17
N ILE A 10 13.63 9.92 -19.84
CA ILE A 10 12.54 9.66 -18.89
C ILE A 10 11.54 10.81 -18.89
N LYS A 11 12.03 12.05 -18.91
CA LYS A 11 11.18 13.24 -18.89
C LYS A 11 10.24 13.30 -20.10
N SER A 12 10.72 12.93 -21.28
CA SER A 12 9.94 12.94 -22.53
C SER A 12 9.16 11.65 -22.78
N LEU A 13 9.36 10.60 -21.98
CA LEU A 13 8.87 9.23 -22.25
C LEU A 13 9.36 8.68 -23.60
N ASP A 14 10.63 8.88 -23.94
CA ASP A 14 11.20 8.34 -25.19
C ASP A 14 11.35 6.81 -25.12
N ILE A 15 10.44 6.12 -25.80
CA ILE A 15 10.35 4.66 -25.84
C ILE A 15 11.16 4.01 -26.97
N SER A 16 11.88 4.77 -27.79
CA SER A 16 12.52 4.26 -29.02
C SER A 16 13.39 3.00 -28.80
N LYS A 17 14.05 2.90 -27.65
CA LYS A 17 14.90 1.76 -27.28
C LYS A 17 14.15 0.60 -26.59
N ILE A 18 12.99 0.87 -26.00
CA ILE A 18 12.29 -0.07 -25.11
C ILE A 18 10.94 -0.55 -25.65
N GLU A 19 10.45 0.02 -26.75
CA GLU A 19 9.11 -0.23 -27.29
C GLU A 19 8.82 -1.74 -27.47
N LYS A 20 9.80 -2.50 -27.98
CA LYS A 20 9.66 -3.95 -28.18
C LYS A 20 9.48 -4.72 -26.86
N ASN A 21 10.15 -4.31 -25.79
CA ASN A 21 10.03 -4.95 -24.47
C ASN A 21 8.63 -4.77 -23.88
N LEU A 22 7.95 -3.65 -24.16
CA LEU A 22 6.58 -3.40 -23.68
C LEU A 22 5.62 -4.52 -24.11
N PHE A 23 5.80 -5.10 -25.29
CA PHE A 23 4.97 -6.21 -25.78
C PHE A 23 5.22 -7.56 -25.07
N SER A 24 6.22 -7.64 -24.19
CA SER A 24 6.50 -8.82 -23.35
C SER A 24 5.72 -8.82 -22.04
N TYR A 25 5.15 -7.67 -21.65
CA TYR A 25 4.34 -7.54 -20.43
C TYR A 25 2.92 -8.08 -20.62
N LYS A 26 2.32 -8.50 -19.51
CA LYS A 26 0.91 -8.91 -19.48
C LYS A 26 0.06 -7.75 -18.97
N TYR A 27 -0.79 -7.21 -19.84
CA TYR A 27 -1.69 -6.12 -19.51
C TYR A 27 -3.12 -6.57 -19.26
N SER A 28 -3.87 -5.79 -18.48
CA SER A 28 -5.30 -5.96 -18.23
C SER A 28 -6.15 -5.44 -19.39
N SER A 29 -6.02 -6.05 -20.58
CA SER A 29 -6.62 -5.56 -21.83
C SER A 29 -7.96 -6.22 -22.22
N LYS A 30 -8.51 -7.15 -21.44
CA LYS A 30 -9.74 -7.86 -21.85
C LYS A 30 -10.94 -6.91 -22.02
N ASN A 31 -11.12 -5.99 -21.08
CA ASN A 31 -12.26 -5.08 -21.06
C ASN A 31 -12.01 -3.78 -21.86
N ILE A 32 -10.78 -3.56 -22.34
CA ILE A 32 -10.41 -2.37 -23.12
C ILE A 32 -10.66 -2.53 -24.62
N LYS A 33 -10.58 -3.77 -25.13
CA LYS A 33 -10.68 -4.08 -26.57
C LYS A 33 -12.00 -3.61 -27.20
N PRO A 34 -13.16 -3.70 -26.54
CA PRO A 34 -14.39 -3.12 -27.08
C PRO A 34 -14.34 -1.58 -27.16
N LEU A 35 -13.76 -0.93 -26.14
CA LEU A 35 -13.66 0.53 -26.04
C LEU A 35 -12.74 1.15 -27.09
N LEU A 36 -11.67 0.44 -27.47
CA LEU A 36 -10.73 0.88 -28.49
C LEU A 36 -11.21 0.62 -29.93
N LYS A 37 -12.36 -0.04 -30.11
CA LYS A 37 -12.98 -0.39 -31.41
C LYS A 37 -14.11 0.56 -31.79
N SER A 38 -14.79 1.17 -30.82
CA SER A 38 -15.89 2.09 -31.05
C SER A 38 -15.37 3.47 -31.42
N GLU A 39 -15.71 3.98 -32.61
CA GLU A 39 -15.46 5.38 -33.01
C GLU A 39 -16.30 6.37 -32.18
N ASN A 40 -17.45 5.91 -31.68
CA ASN A 40 -18.30 6.63 -30.74
C ASN A 40 -18.05 6.11 -29.33
N LEU A 41 -17.16 6.80 -28.62
CA LEU A 41 -16.98 6.64 -27.19
C LEU A 41 -18.27 7.06 -26.48
N ASP A 42 -19.17 6.11 -26.20
CA ASP A 42 -20.19 6.33 -25.18
C ASP A 42 -19.50 6.17 -23.82
N ILE A 43 -19.04 7.31 -23.31
CA ILE A 43 -18.12 7.41 -22.18
C ILE A 43 -18.91 7.25 -20.88
N SER A 44 -19.29 6.01 -20.56
CA SER A 44 -19.65 5.70 -19.18
C SER A 44 -18.43 5.97 -18.27
N MET A 45 -18.67 6.41 -17.03
CA MET A 45 -17.58 6.63 -16.06
C MET A 45 -16.75 5.37 -15.81
N GLU A 46 -17.36 4.20 -15.92
CA GLU A 46 -16.71 2.89 -15.77
C GLU A 46 -15.75 2.58 -16.93
N ASN A 47 -16.14 2.93 -18.17
CA ASN A 47 -15.30 2.78 -19.35
C ASN A 47 -14.05 3.66 -19.26
N MET A 48 -14.19 4.89 -18.74
CA MET A 48 -13.04 5.78 -18.48
C MET A 48 -12.14 5.27 -17.37
N ALA A 49 -12.71 4.76 -16.28
CA ALA A 49 -11.91 4.21 -15.19
C ALA A 49 -11.08 3.01 -15.67
N THR A 50 -11.69 2.13 -16.48
CA THR A 50 -11.02 0.99 -17.10
C THR A 50 -9.90 1.46 -18.04
N TYR A 51 -10.16 2.48 -18.87
CA TYR A 51 -9.17 3.05 -19.76
C TYR A 51 -7.98 3.66 -19.05
N ASN A 52 -8.24 4.50 -18.05
CA ASN A 52 -7.20 5.15 -17.27
C ASN A 52 -6.36 4.13 -16.47
N SER A 53 -6.98 3.05 -15.99
CA SER A 53 -6.26 1.96 -15.32
C SER A 53 -5.29 1.24 -16.28
N PHE A 54 -5.74 0.90 -17.49
CA PHE A 54 -4.87 0.30 -18.51
C PHE A 54 -3.75 1.24 -18.94
N LYS A 55 -4.06 2.52 -19.19
CA LYS A 55 -3.07 3.54 -19.52
C LYS A 55 -2.03 3.68 -18.40
N GLY A 56 -2.47 3.63 -17.14
CA GLY A 56 -1.60 3.63 -15.96
C GLY A 56 -0.63 2.45 -15.94
N GLU A 57 -1.13 1.23 -16.19
CA GLU A 57 -0.28 0.02 -16.27
C GLU A 57 0.77 0.12 -17.38
N VAL A 58 0.40 0.66 -18.56
CA VAL A 58 1.36 0.91 -19.64
C VAL A 58 2.39 1.95 -19.24
N TYR A 59 1.98 3.04 -18.60
CA TYR A 59 2.88 4.08 -18.09
C TYR A 59 3.89 3.54 -17.09
N GLU A 60 3.43 2.74 -16.13
CA GLU A 60 4.31 2.11 -15.13
C GLU A 60 5.38 1.23 -15.80
N ASN A 61 5.00 0.44 -16.80
CA ASN A 61 5.95 -0.42 -17.51
C ASN A 61 6.92 0.37 -18.40
N ILE A 62 6.48 1.47 -19.03
CA ILE A 62 7.38 2.39 -19.74
C ILE A 62 8.42 2.97 -18.80
N ILE A 63 8.00 3.55 -17.68
CA ILE A 63 8.94 4.13 -16.70
C ILE A 63 9.85 3.04 -16.14
N TYR A 64 9.34 1.83 -15.87
CA TYR A 64 10.15 0.73 -15.38
C TYR A 64 11.29 0.34 -16.34
N GLU A 65 11.00 0.19 -17.63
CA GLU A 65 12.01 -0.08 -18.66
C GLU A 65 13.05 1.05 -18.76
N LEU A 66 12.59 2.31 -18.74
CA LEU A 66 13.52 3.45 -18.74
C LEU A 66 14.36 3.53 -17.47
N LEU A 67 13.84 3.07 -16.33
CA LEU A 67 14.59 2.96 -15.09
C LEU A 67 15.63 1.83 -15.13
N LEU A 68 15.41 0.76 -15.89
CA LEU A 68 16.42 -0.28 -16.11
C LEU A 68 17.60 0.28 -16.91
N ASP A 69 17.34 1.03 -17.98
CA ASP A 69 18.37 1.74 -18.76
C ASP A 69 19.11 2.76 -17.89
N TYR A 70 18.37 3.60 -17.17
CA TYR A 70 18.93 4.57 -16.22
C TYR A 70 19.79 3.90 -15.17
N ALA A 71 19.32 2.78 -14.59
CA ALA A 71 20.08 2.02 -13.63
C ALA A 71 21.34 1.47 -14.27
N ASN A 72 21.29 0.92 -15.48
CA ASN A 72 22.45 0.37 -16.16
C ASN A 72 23.58 1.40 -16.32
N GLU A 73 23.23 2.63 -16.70
CA GLU A 73 24.17 3.73 -16.96
C GLU A 73 24.60 4.50 -15.69
N ASN A 74 23.84 4.40 -14.60
CA ASN A 74 24.09 5.16 -13.37
C ASN A 74 24.80 4.33 -12.29
N ASP A 75 26.05 4.67 -12.01
CA ASP A 75 26.88 4.01 -11.01
C ASP A 75 26.43 4.24 -9.56
N LEU A 76 25.57 5.22 -9.29
CA LEU A 76 24.97 5.39 -7.96
C LEU A 76 24.06 4.22 -7.60
N ILE A 77 23.42 3.61 -8.59
CA ILE A 77 22.54 2.47 -8.41
C ILE A 77 23.40 1.21 -8.40
N LYS A 78 23.56 0.63 -7.21
CA LYS A 78 24.39 -0.56 -6.98
C LYS A 78 23.62 -1.85 -7.22
N LYS A 79 22.33 -1.86 -6.88
CA LYS A 79 21.43 -2.99 -7.14
C LYS A 79 20.07 -2.50 -7.61
N PHE A 80 19.50 -3.12 -8.62
CA PHE A 80 18.15 -2.83 -9.12
C PHE A 80 17.33 -4.11 -9.14
N VAL A 81 16.13 -4.08 -8.58
CA VAL A 81 15.28 -5.26 -8.45
C VAL A 81 14.48 -5.47 -9.74
N LEU A 82 14.73 -6.60 -10.40
CA LEU A 82 14.03 -7.01 -11.61
C LEU A 82 12.55 -7.31 -11.32
N LYS A 83 11.66 -7.11 -12.29
CA LYS A 83 10.22 -7.45 -12.22
C LYS A 83 9.67 -7.78 -13.61
N GLY A 84 8.44 -8.27 -13.66
CA GLY A 84 7.74 -8.45 -14.94
C GLY A 84 8.40 -9.56 -15.77
N PRO A 85 8.62 -9.33 -17.08
CA PRO A 85 9.24 -10.30 -17.96
C PRO A 85 10.73 -10.54 -17.67
N HIS A 86 11.40 -9.62 -16.95
CA HIS A 86 12.84 -9.69 -16.69
C HIS A 86 13.26 -10.66 -15.59
N GLN A 87 12.31 -11.27 -14.88
CA GLN A 87 12.62 -12.23 -13.83
C GLN A 87 12.53 -13.67 -14.31
N ASN A 88 13.44 -14.50 -13.80
CA ASN A 88 13.28 -15.94 -13.87
C ASN A 88 12.26 -16.35 -12.82
N ARG A 89 11.12 -16.91 -13.23
CA ARG A 89 10.10 -17.44 -12.31
C ARG A 89 10.70 -18.55 -11.45
N VAL A 90 11.23 -18.16 -10.30
CA VAL A 90 11.55 -19.08 -9.22
C VAL A 90 10.36 -19.03 -8.28
N ASP A 91 9.35 -19.86 -8.56
CA ASP A 91 8.18 -20.13 -7.72
C ASP A 91 8.57 -20.81 -6.39
N LYS A 92 9.61 -20.33 -5.71
CA LYS A 92 9.87 -20.71 -4.33
C LYS A 92 8.71 -20.14 -3.52
N PHE A 93 7.90 -21.04 -2.97
CA PHE A 93 6.75 -20.75 -2.12
C PHE A 93 7.19 -20.04 -0.82
N TYR A 94 7.59 -18.78 -0.92
CA TYR A 94 7.89 -17.95 0.24
C TYR A 94 6.57 -17.53 0.87
N LYS A 95 6.35 -17.99 2.11
CA LYS A 95 5.20 -17.56 2.92
C LYS A 95 5.29 -16.07 3.27
N THR A 96 6.50 -15.59 3.53
CA THR A 96 6.78 -14.24 4.02
C THR A 96 8.10 -13.74 3.44
N GLY A 97 8.13 -12.50 2.96
CA GLY A 97 9.33 -11.86 2.42
C GLY A 97 9.07 -10.97 1.21
N LEU A 98 10.11 -10.31 0.71
CA LEU A 98 10.11 -9.68 -0.61
C LEU A 98 10.19 -10.74 -1.70
N MET A 99 9.29 -10.67 -2.67
CA MET A 99 9.21 -11.62 -3.77
C MET A 99 8.44 -11.01 -4.94
N ILE A 100 8.22 -11.82 -5.97
CA ILE A 100 7.38 -11.44 -7.09
C ILE A 100 6.10 -12.26 -7.10
N ASP A 101 4.99 -11.56 -7.25
CA ASP A 101 3.67 -12.14 -7.19
C ASP A 101 3.27 -12.77 -8.54
N ARG A 102 2.05 -13.33 -8.60
CA ARG A 102 1.54 -13.94 -9.84
C ARG A 102 1.30 -12.91 -10.95
N SER A 103 1.12 -11.64 -10.58
CA SER A 103 0.98 -10.49 -11.47
C SER A 103 2.33 -9.93 -11.92
N LEU A 104 3.44 -10.56 -11.50
CA LEU A 104 4.82 -10.20 -11.81
C LEU A 104 5.26 -8.84 -11.22
N GLN A 105 4.61 -8.41 -10.12
CA GLN A 105 4.95 -7.22 -9.38
C GLN A 105 5.84 -7.53 -8.17
N ILE A 106 6.65 -6.57 -7.76
CA ILE A 106 7.47 -6.69 -6.55
C ILE A 106 6.55 -6.49 -5.34
N VAL A 107 6.43 -7.51 -4.50
CA VAL A 107 5.56 -7.47 -3.32
C VAL A 107 6.29 -7.89 -2.06
N TYR A 108 5.88 -7.36 -0.92
CA TYR A 108 6.14 -7.97 0.37
C TYR A 108 4.91 -8.78 0.81
N LYS A 109 5.09 -10.09 0.99
CA LYS A 109 4.04 -10.95 1.55
C LYS A 109 4.30 -11.25 3.02
N SER A 110 3.23 -11.45 3.77
CA SER A 110 3.27 -12.08 5.09
C SER A 110 2.20 -13.15 5.18
N ASN A 111 2.60 -14.40 5.35
CA ASN A 111 1.72 -15.57 5.31
C ASN A 111 0.80 -15.55 4.08
N TYR A 112 1.38 -15.44 2.88
CA TYR A 112 0.70 -15.39 1.57
C TYR A 112 -0.14 -14.15 1.28
N LYS A 113 -0.36 -13.27 2.26
CA LYS A 113 -1.11 -12.04 2.07
C LYS A 113 -0.19 -10.91 1.64
N ASP A 114 -0.57 -10.21 0.58
CA ASP A 114 0.18 -9.06 0.06
C ASP A 114 0.00 -7.88 1.02
N ILE A 115 1.11 -7.42 1.59
CA ILE A 115 1.13 -6.29 2.53
C ILE A 115 1.36 -5.00 1.77
N SER A 116 2.29 -5.02 0.81
CA SER A 116 2.59 -3.90 -0.06
C SER A 116 3.15 -4.38 -1.39
N GLU A 117 2.86 -3.62 -2.44
CA GLU A 117 3.43 -3.75 -3.79
C GLU A 117 4.39 -2.58 -4.05
N PHE A 118 5.36 -2.72 -4.95
CA PHE A 118 6.33 -1.70 -5.32
C PHE A 118 6.53 -1.66 -6.83
N ASP A 119 6.49 -0.46 -7.41
CA ASP A 119 6.58 -0.29 -8.87
C ASP A 119 8.00 -0.56 -9.36
N ALA A 120 8.99 -0.16 -8.56
CA ALA A 120 10.39 -0.57 -8.63
C ALA A 120 11.06 -0.43 -7.26
N LEU A 121 12.15 -1.18 -7.06
CA LEU A 121 13.04 -1.08 -5.91
C LEU A 121 14.49 -1.06 -6.39
N PHE A 122 15.33 -0.23 -5.79
CA PHE A 122 16.77 -0.24 -6.04
C PHE A 122 17.56 0.27 -4.83
N PHE A 123 18.85 -0.01 -4.82
CA PHE A 123 19.77 0.30 -3.74
C PHE A 123 20.91 1.17 -4.24
N THR A 124 21.24 2.18 -3.44
CA THR A 124 22.51 2.91 -3.47
C THR A 124 23.41 2.36 -2.36
N ASP A 125 24.58 2.98 -2.16
CA ASP A 125 25.50 2.58 -1.09
C ASP A 125 24.88 2.71 0.32
N ASP A 126 24.01 3.71 0.54
CA ASP A 126 23.47 4.08 1.85
C ASP A 126 21.94 3.97 1.98
N ALA A 127 21.24 3.72 0.87
CA ALA A 127 19.79 3.82 0.84
C ALA A 127 19.10 2.75 -0.03
N LEU A 128 17.88 2.39 0.38
CA LEU A 128 16.91 1.68 -0.43
C LEU A 128 15.91 2.72 -0.95
N TYR A 129 15.76 2.77 -2.27
CA TYR A 129 14.75 3.56 -2.95
C TYR A 129 13.59 2.66 -3.38
N PHE A 130 12.39 3.07 -3.02
CA PHE A 130 11.17 2.55 -3.64
C PHE A 130 10.60 3.57 -4.60
N VAL A 131 10.07 3.09 -5.72
CA VAL A 131 9.47 3.93 -6.74
C VAL A 131 7.96 3.86 -6.66
N GLU A 132 7.33 5.03 -6.81
CA GLU A 132 5.89 5.17 -6.98
C GLU A 132 5.61 6.03 -8.21
N MET A 133 4.77 5.50 -9.08
CA MET A 133 4.43 6.09 -10.37
C MET A 133 2.94 6.42 -10.37
N SER A 134 2.56 7.58 -10.91
CA SER A 134 1.15 7.95 -10.97
C SER A 134 0.86 8.91 -12.11
N THR A 135 -0.14 8.56 -12.91
CA THR A 135 -0.76 9.44 -13.91
C THR A 135 -1.83 10.36 -13.32
N SER A 136 -2.24 10.12 -12.05
CA SER A 136 -3.24 10.95 -11.37
C SER A 136 -2.71 12.36 -11.08
N LYS A 137 -3.51 13.36 -11.42
CA LYS A 137 -3.18 14.77 -11.15
C LYS A 137 -3.32 15.16 -9.67
N LYS A 138 -3.91 14.31 -8.83
CA LYS A 138 -4.10 14.55 -7.38
C LYS A 138 -3.17 13.65 -6.56
N THR A 139 -2.46 14.24 -5.59
CA THR A 139 -1.41 13.56 -4.79
C THR A 139 -1.86 13.04 -3.42
N VAL A 140 -3.11 13.33 -3.01
CA VAL A 140 -3.57 13.04 -1.64
C VAL A 140 -3.62 11.54 -1.32
N SER A 141 -4.14 10.72 -2.23
CA SER A 141 -4.19 9.26 -2.07
C SER A 141 -2.79 8.63 -2.08
N LEU A 142 -1.88 9.20 -2.88
CA LEU A 142 -0.51 8.75 -3.00
C LEU A 142 0.26 8.89 -1.67
N ASN A 143 0.14 10.02 -0.97
CA ASN A 143 0.83 10.23 0.31
C ASN A 143 0.53 9.14 1.35
N LYS A 144 -0.73 8.69 1.47
CA LYS A 144 -1.07 7.60 2.40
C LYS A 144 -0.41 6.28 2.03
N ARG A 145 -0.27 5.99 0.72
CA ARG A 145 0.45 4.79 0.24
C ARG A 145 1.95 4.89 0.54
N LEU A 146 2.53 6.09 0.41
CA LEU A 146 3.94 6.34 0.71
C LEU A 146 4.28 6.08 2.17
N ASP A 147 3.48 6.58 3.12
CA ASP A 147 3.71 6.37 4.55
C ASP A 147 3.74 4.88 4.89
N LYS A 148 2.79 4.10 4.33
CA LYS A 148 2.74 2.64 4.51
C LYS A 148 3.99 1.94 3.97
N LYS A 149 4.40 2.26 2.74
CA LYS A 149 5.59 1.67 2.10
C LYS A 149 6.86 2.03 2.85
N TYR A 150 7.02 3.31 3.20
CA TYR A 150 8.14 3.80 3.98
C TYR A 150 8.25 3.08 5.33
N ALA A 151 7.13 2.98 6.06
CA ALA A 151 7.10 2.34 7.37
C ALA A 151 7.43 0.85 7.30
N LEU A 152 6.87 0.14 6.32
CA LEU A 152 7.19 -1.26 6.08
C LEU A 152 8.68 -1.45 5.80
N LEU A 153 9.23 -0.71 4.83
CA LEU A 153 10.65 -0.83 4.48
C LEU A 153 11.56 -0.42 5.64
N LYS A 154 11.16 0.52 6.49
CA LYS A 154 11.91 0.87 7.70
C LYS A 154 11.94 -0.25 8.74
N LEU A 155 10.92 -1.10 8.80
CA LEU A 155 10.96 -2.30 9.63
C LEU A 155 11.83 -3.41 9.04
N LEU A 156 11.80 -3.57 7.71
CA LEU A 156 12.54 -4.61 6.99
C LEU A 156 14.04 -4.29 6.91
N PHE A 157 14.40 -3.01 6.83
CA PHE A 157 15.79 -2.53 6.68
C PHE A 157 16.09 -1.44 7.72
N PRO A 158 16.21 -1.80 9.01
CA PRO A 158 16.35 -0.82 10.08
C PRO A 158 17.61 0.05 9.96
N ASN A 159 18.68 -0.50 9.36
CA ASN A 159 20.00 0.12 9.29
C ASN A 159 20.27 0.85 7.96
N ILE A 160 19.29 0.94 7.06
CA ILE A 160 19.43 1.58 5.74
C ILE A 160 18.51 2.81 5.66
N HIS A 161 18.93 3.86 4.95
CA HIS A 161 18.05 4.99 4.66
C HIS A 161 16.95 4.56 3.68
N ILE A 162 15.68 4.85 4.01
CA ILE A 162 14.58 4.61 3.08
C ILE A 162 14.27 5.92 2.37
N ARG A 163 14.25 5.87 1.04
CA ARG A 163 13.94 7.01 0.17
C ARG A 163 12.87 6.59 -0.84
N ALA A 164 12.18 7.58 -1.39
CA ALA A 164 11.18 7.35 -2.43
C ALA A 164 11.54 8.14 -3.68
N LEU A 165 11.42 7.51 -4.84
CA LEU A 165 11.40 8.21 -6.12
C LEU A 165 9.96 8.25 -6.62
N ILE A 166 9.41 9.46 -6.75
CA ILE A 166 8.02 9.68 -7.15
C ILE A 166 8.01 10.18 -8.58
N VAL A 167 7.46 9.40 -9.49
CA VAL A 167 7.35 9.75 -10.92
C VAL A 167 5.91 10.14 -11.22
N LEU A 168 5.71 11.40 -11.60
CA LEU A 168 4.39 11.99 -11.83
C LEU A 168 4.32 12.57 -13.24
N THR A 169 3.11 12.65 -13.79
CA THR A 169 2.90 13.36 -15.05
C THR A 169 2.74 14.86 -14.83
N GLU A 170 3.04 15.65 -15.86
CA GLU A 170 2.83 17.09 -15.87
C GLU A 170 1.38 17.48 -15.55
N GLY A 171 1.20 18.68 -14.97
CA GLY A 171 -0.10 19.14 -14.48
C GLY A 171 -0.52 18.57 -13.12
N THR A 172 0.32 17.75 -12.48
CA THR A 172 0.05 17.25 -11.12
C THR A 172 0.11 18.36 -10.06
N VAL A 173 -0.89 18.42 -9.19
CA VAL A 173 -0.99 19.43 -8.12
C VAL A 173 -0.59 18.88 -6.75
N GLY A 174 -0.11 19.76 -5.87
CA GLY A 174 0.22 19.41 -4.49
C GLY A 174 1.64 18.85 -4.27
N LEU A 175 2.56 19.09 -5.20
CA LEU A 175 3.95 18.61 -5.13
C LEU A 175 4.71 19.05 -3.86
N ARG A 176 4.31 20.15 -3.22
CA ARG A 176 4.92 20.64 -1.97
C ARG A 176 4.53 19.82 -0.73
N ARG A 177 3.61 18.85 -0.86
CA ARG A 177 3.09 18.04 0.26
C ARG A 177 3.82 16.70 0.42
N PHE A 178 4.82 16.40 -0.41
CA PHE A 178 5.57 15.17 -0.29
C PHE A 178 6.57 15.24 0.87
N PRO A 179 6.79 14.13 1.59
CA PRO A 179 7.80 14.04 2.64
C PRO A 179 9.23 14.28 2.14
N ASN A 180 10.12 14.68 3.04
CA ASN A 180 11.54 14.96 2.72
C ASN A 180 12.34 13.74 2.24
N PHE A 181 11.83 12.52 2.42
CA PHE A 181 12.46 11.31 1.87
C PHE A 181 12.13 11.08 0.39
N CYS A 182 11.25 11.90 -0.21
CA CYS A 182 10.84 11.80 -1.59
C CYS A 182 11.71 12.66 -2.52
N THR A 183 12.13 12.09 -3.65
CA THR A 183 12.59 12.81 -4.83
C THR A 183 11.48 12.77 -5.87
N ILE A 184 11.15 13.91 -6.48
CA ILE A 184 10.04 14.01 -7.44
C ILE A 184 10.60 14.20 -8.84
N TRP A 185 10.16 13.36 -9.76
CA TRP A 185 10.40 13.45 -11.19
C TRP A 185 9.08 13.71 -11.91
N ILE A 186 9.10 14.67 -12.84
CA ILE A 186 7.93 15.02 -13.65
C ILE A 186 8.20 14.60 -15.10
N THR A 187 7.29 13.82 -15.68
CA THR A 187 7.34 13.36 -17.06
C THR A 187 6.16 13.93 -17.86
N LYS A 188 6.23 13.80 -19.19
CA LYS A 188 5.05 13.91 -20.04
C LYS A 188 4.00 12.85 -19.71
N ASP A 189 2.78 13.04 -20.23
CA ASP A 189 1.73 12.00 -20.25
C ASP A 189 1.92 11.08 -21.47
N ILE A 190 1.25 9.92 -21.48
CA ILE A 190 1.22 9.08 -22.69
C ILE A 190 0.22 9.69 -23.67
N GLU A 191 0.70 10.14 -24.82
CA GLU A 191 -0.13 10.70 -25.90
C GLU A 191 -0.22 9.78 -27.14
N ASN A 192 0.49 8.65 -27.11
CA ASN A 192 0.56 7.72 -28.24
C ASN A 192 -0.58 6.69 -28.20
N ASP A 193 -1.75 7.07 -28.73
CA ASP A 193 -2.93 6.19 -28.80
C ASP A 193 -2.71 4.96 -29.70
N ASP A 194 -1.86 5.06 -30.73
CA ASP A 194 -1.51 3.93 -31.59
C ASP A 194 -0.78 2.84 -30.79
N LEU A 195 0.22 3.22 -29.99
CA LEU A 195 0.92 2.31 -29.09
C LEU A 195 -0.06 1.62 -28.13
N LEU A 196 -0.96 2.39 -27.50
CA LEU A 196 -1.96 1.85 -26.57
C LEU A 196 -2.87 0.82 -27.26
N LYS A 197 -3.32 1.10 -28.49
CA LYS A 197 -4.08 0.14 -29.31
C LYS A 197 -3.26 -1.10 -29.62
N ARG A 198 -2.03 -0.94 -30.11
CA ARG A 198 -1.13 -2.06 -30.45
C ARG A 198 -0.89 -2.97 -29.24
N ILE A 199 -0.61 -2.40 -28.07
CA ILE A 199 -0.44 -3.16 -26.82
C ILE A 199 -1.74 -3.87 -26.43
N ALA A 200 -2.87 -3.16 -26.46
CA ALA A 200 -4.16 -3.72 -26.06
C ALA A 200 -4.56 -4.93 -26.92
N TYR A 201 -4.34 -4.86 -28.24
CA TYR A 201 -4.69 -5.92 -29.18
C TYR A 201 -3.63 -7.00 -29.35
N ASN A 202 -2.43 -6.81 -28.82
CA ASN A 202 -1.39 -7.82 -28.91
C ASN A 202 -1.85 -9.15 -28.28
N LYS A 203 -1.77 -10.22 -29.07
CA LYS A 203 -2.11 -11.58 -28.64
C LYS A 203 -0.87 -12.42 -28.34
N ASP A 204 0.27 -12.07 -28.93
CA ASP A 204 1.49 -12.85 -28.86
C ASP A 204 2.48 -12.22 -27.88
N LYS A 205 3.02 -13.03 -26.97
CA LYS A 205 4.09 -12.57 -26.09
C LYS A 205 5.37 -12.47 -26.91
N ALA A 206 5.83 -11.25 -27.15
CA ALA A 206 7.14 -11.02 -27.72
C ALA A 206 8.21 -11.61 -26.77
N ALA A 207 9.30 -12.10 -27.35
CA ALA A 207 10.50 -12.34 -26.58
C ALA A 207 11.10 -10.98 -26.16
N LEU A 208 11.69 -10.94 -24.97
CA LEU A 208 12.47 -9.78 -24.52
C LEU A 208 13.58 -9.46 -25.51
N SER A 209 13.61 -8.21 -25.99
CA SER A 209 14.64 -7.74 -26.91
C SER A 209 15.93 -7.35 -26.18
N THR A 210 15.82 -6.78 -24.99
CA THR A 210 16.96 -6.40 -24.14
C THR A 210 17.00 -7.30 -22.90
N LYS A 211 18.18 -7.82 -22.58
CA LYS A 211 18.44 -8.54 -21.33
C LYS A 211 19.38 -7.72 -20.44
N TYR A 212 19.07 -7.67 -19.16
CA TYR A 212 19.83 -6.94 -18.15
C TYR A 212 20.67 -7.93 -17.33
N ASP A 213 21.73 -8.48 -17.94
CA ASP A 213 22.55 -9.57 -17.36
C ASP A 213 23.66 -9.08 -16.39
N ASN A 214 23.80 -7.75 -16.20
CA ASN A 214 24.75 -7.19 -15.26
C ASN A 214 24.39 -7.60 -13.82
N LYS A 215 25.40 -7.95 -13.00
CA LYS A 215 25.25 -8.36 -11.58
C LYS A 215 24.51 -7.34 -10.71
N LYS A 216 24.39 -6.07 -11.14
CA LYS A 216 23.59 -5.05 -10.46
C LYS A 216 22.09 -5.37 -10.52
N PHE A 217 21.62 -6.11 -11.52
CA PHE A 217 20.23 -6.50 -11.64
C PHE A 217 20.00 -7.79 -10.85
N ILE A 218 19.11 -7.71 -9.85
CA ILE A 218 18.92 -8.77 -8.87
C ILE A 218 17.46 -9.21 -8.80
N GLU A 219 17.27 -10.45 -8.38
CA GLU A 219 15.95 -11.04 -8.15
C GLU A 219 15.43 -10.66 -6.75
N ALA A 220 14.14 -10.36 -6.63
CA ALA A 220 13.55 -9.86 -5.37
C ALA A 220 13.76 -10.81 -4.17
N TYR A 221 13.74 -12.13 -4.39
CA TYR A 221 13.90 -13.13 -3.34
C TYR A 221 15.33 -13.23 -2.76
N THR A 222 16.32 -12.61 -3.43
CA THR A 222 17.72 -12.60 -2.98
C THR A 222 18.01 -11.49 -1.97
N ILE A 223 17.05 -10.61 -1.73
CA ILE A 223 17.21 -9.46 -0.83
C ILE A 223 17.06 -9.92 0.61
N GLU A 224 18.14 -9.83 1.38
CA GLU A 224 18.12 -10.08 2.82
C GLU A 224 17.47 -8.93 3.57
N HIS A 225 16.55 -9.24 4.49
CA HIS A 225 15.82 -8.25 5.26
C HIS A 225 15.31 -8.84 6.59
N GLU A 226 14.98 -7.98 7.54
CA GLU A 226 14.33 -8.38 8.79
C GLU A 226 12.96 -9.00 8.54
N LYS A 227 12.55 -9.96 9.37
CA LYS A 227 11.27 -10.66 9.20
C LYS A 227 10.14 -9.86 9.83
N PHE A 228 9.14 -9.49 9.04
CA PHE A 228 7.89 -8.90 9.53
C PHE A 228 6.71 -9.86 9.27
N VAL A 229 6.08 -10.34 10.35
CA VAL A 229 4.90 -11.22 10.28
C VAL A 229 3.66 -10.44 10.74
N TYR A 230 2.79 -10.12 9.79
CA TYR A 230 1.69 -9.18 9.94
C TYR A 230 0.71 -9.53 11.06
N PHE A 231 0.11 -10.73 11.02
CA PHE A 231 -0.92 -11.13 11.99
C PHE A 231 -0.33 -11.42 13.38
N GLN A 232 0.85 -12.04 13.45
CA GLN A 232 1.55 -12.25 14.72
C GLN A 232 1.93 -10.93 15.39
N THR A 233 2.25 -9.90 14.60
CA THR A 233 2.50 -8.57 15.13
C THR A 233 1.23 -7.91 15.67
N LEU A 234 0.05 -8.12 15.04
CA LEU A 234 -1.23 -7.65 15.59
C LEU A 234 -1.54 -8.31 16.94
N ASP A 235 -1.37 -9.64 17.03
CA ASP A 235 -1.52 -10.38 18.29
C ASP A 235 -0.57 -9.84 19.38
N TRP A 236 0.71 -9.67 19.03
CA TRP A 236 1.69 -9.09 19.95
C TRP A 236 1.32 -7.67 20.40
N ILE A 237 0.82 -6.81 19.50
CA ILE A 237 0.35 -5.45 19.83
C ILE A 237 -0.81 -5.51 20.80
N LEU A 238 -1.83 -6.34 20.53
CA LEU A 238 -2.98 -6.53 21.42
C LEU A 238 -2.49 -6.96 22.81
N LYS A 239 -1.73 -8.04 22.90
CA LYS A 239 -1.18 -8.57 24.16
C LYS A 239 -0.34 -7.54 24.91
N LYS A 240 0.62 -6.90 24.24
CA LYS A 240 1.51 -5.91 24.87
C LYS A 240 0.78 -4.66 25.33
N SER A 241 -0.25 -4.22 24.62
CA SER A 241 -1.06 -3.08 25.04
C SER A 241 -1.75 -3.31 26.40
N ARG A 242 -1.83 -4.56 26.86
CA ARG A 242 -2.51 -5.03 28.08
C ARG A 242 -1.57 -5.54 29.19
N THR A 243 -0.25 -5.58 28.95
CA THR A 243 0.70 -6.29 29.85
C THR A 243 0.95 -5.68 31.22
N LYS A 244 0.68 -4.38 31.46
CA LYS A 244 0.93 -3.74 32.77
C LYS A 244 -0.30 -3.68 33.66
N ASN A 245 -1.48 -3.64 33.07
CA ASN A 245 -2.75 -3.66 33.77
C ASN A 245 -3.81 -4.21 32.79
N PRO A 246 -4.43 -5.37 33.06
CA PRO A 246 -5.48 -5.90 32.20
C PRO A 246 -6.70 -4.97 32.14
N TYR A 247 -6.84 -3.99 33.04
CA TYR A 247 -7.91 -3.00 33.05
C TYR A 247 -7.53 -1.66 32.42
N PHE A 248 -6.29 -1.48 31.93
CA PHE A 248 -5.87 -0.21 31.32
C PHE A 248 -4.91 -0.40 30.15
N ILE A 249 -5.19 0.31 29.04
CA ILE A 249 -4.32 0.30 27.87
C ILE A 249 -3.05 1.10 28.19
N ASN A 250 -1.89 0.47 27.97
CA ASN A 250 -0.61 1.15 28.14
C ASN A 250 -0.37 2.16 26.99
N PHE A 251 -0.82 3.41 27.14
CA PHE A 251 -0.61 4.45 26.12
C PHE A 251 0.86 4.73 25.81
N ASN A 252 1.76 4.57 26.77
CA ASN A 252 3.19 4.79 26.54
C ASN A 252 3.77 3.79 25.55
N PHE A 253 3.19 2.59 25.42
CA PHE A 253 3.55 1.62 24.37
C PHE A 253 3.34 2.23 22.97
N PHE A 254 2.17 2.82 22.74
CA PHE A 254 1.78 3.41 21.45
C PHE A 254 2.56 4.68 21.07
N LYS A 255 3.24 5.31 22.04
CA LYS A 255 4.08 6.50 21.79
C LYS A 255 5.46 6.18 21.22
N SER A 256 5.88 4.91 21.19
CA SER A 256 7.21 4.57 20.69
C SER A 256 7.33 4.77 19.17
N LYS A 257 8.54 5.09 18.69
CA LYS A 257 8.83 5.24 17.25
C LYS A 257 8.42 4.00 16.45
N ARG A 258 8.64 2.81 17.00
CA ARG A 258 8.23 1.54 16.38
C ARG A 258 6.72 1.43 16.21
N MET A 259 5.94 1.88 17.21
CA MET A 259 4.48 1.88 17.10
C MET A 259 3.96 2.88 16.07
N SER A 260 4.65 4.02 15.84
CA SER A 260 4.31 4.91 14.73
C SER A 260 4.40 4.19 13.38
N LEU A 261 5.46 3.42 13.14
CA LEU A 261 5.61 2.63 11.91
C LEU A 261 4.47 1.61 11.77
N TYR A 262 4.07 0.95 12.85
CA TYR A 262 2.92 0.05 12.81
C TYR A 262 1.61 0.79 12.50
N PHE A 263 1.35 1.96 13.09
CA PHE A 263 0.17 2.74 12.71
C PHE A 263 0.16 3.11 11.22
N ASP A 264 1.32 3.40 10.63
CA ASP A 264 1.41 3.68 9.19
C ASP A 264 1.17 2.42 8.34
N ILE A 265 1.54 1.23 8.82
CA ILE A 265 1.32 -0.04 8.13
C ILE A 265 -0.14 -0.52 8.22
N TYR A 266 -0.71 -0.49 9.42
CA TYR A 266 -2.01 -1.09 9.72
C TYR A 266 -3.18 -0.10 9.61
N THR A 267 -2.90 1.20 9.70
CA THR A 267 -3.83 2.34 9.90
C THR A 267 -4.68 2.28 11.17
N LYS A 268 -4.85 1.10 11.77
CA LYS A 268 -5.56 0.85 13.01
C LYS A 268 -4.91 -0.28 13.79
N LEU A 269 -4.95 -0.19 15.11
CA LEU A 269 -4.42 -1.22 15.99
C LEU A 269 -5.51 -1.69 16.94
N TYR A 270 -5.69 -3.00 17.01
CA TYR A 270 -6.67 -3.63 17.89
C TYR A 270 -6.19 -3.58 19.34
N ILE A 271 -7.10 -3.16 20.21
CA ILE A 271 -6.80 -2.93 21.63
C ILE A 271 -7.72 -3.69 22.58
N GLY A 272 -8.77 -4.33 22.05
CA GLY A 272 -9.68 -5.15 22.84
C GLY A 272 -10.99 -5.41 22.11
N PHE A 273 -11.95 -5.89 22.89
CA PHE A 273 -13.30 -6.22 22.46
C PHE A 273 -14.31 -5.52 23.38
N MET A 274 -15.58 -5.55 23.02
CA MET A 274 -16.65 -4.96 23.82
C MET A 274 -17.90 -5.82 23.76
N ASN A 275 -18.65 -5.87 24.86
CA ASN A 275 -19.94 -6.55 24.90
C ASN A 275 -20.99 -5.75 24.10
N PRO A 276 -21.93 -6.42 23.40
CA PRO A 276 -23.01 -5.74 22.68
C PRO A 276 -23.78 -4.73 23.51
N GLU A 277 -24.12 -5.06 24.76
CA GLU A 277 -24.86 -4.18 25.68
C GLU A 277 -24.09 -2.87 25.95
N GLU A 278 -22.81 -2.97 26.32
CA GLU A 278 -21.93 -1.81 26.55
C GLU A 278 -21.77 -0.94 25.30
N PHE A 279 -21.70 -1.57 24.12
CA PHE A 279 -21.61 -0.86 22.85
C PHE A 279 -22.92 -0.14 22.50
N LEU A 280 -24.09 -0.75 22.73
CA LEU A 280 -25.38 -0.12 22.47
C LEU A 280 -25.65 1.08 23.40
N TYR A 281 -25.06 1.13 24.59
CA TYR A 281 -25.04 2.35 25.39
C TYR A 281 -24.26 3.50 24.71
N ILE A 282 -23.19 3.18 23.98
CA ILE A 282 -22.38 4.17 23.24
C ILE A 282 -23.04 4.53 21.91
N VAL A 283 -23.68 3.56 21.25
CA VAL A 283 -24.28 3.68 19.92
C VAL A 283 -25.71 3.12 19.92
N PRO A 284 -26.66 3.81 20.58
CA PRO A 284 -28.04 3.32 20.71
C PRO A 284 -28.79 3.24 19.38
N SER A 285 -28.30 3.95 18.35
CA SER A 285 -28.87 3.90 17.00
C SER A 285 -28.45 2.68 16.17
N TYR A 286 -27.58 1.80 16.69
CA TYR A 286 -27.14 0.61 15.97
C TYR A 286 -28.23 -0.48 16.01
N SER A 287 -28.79 -0.83 14.85
CA SER A 287 -29.96 -1.71 14.75
C SER A 287 -29.66 -3.15 14.35
N ASP A 288 -28.50 -3.43 13.78
CA ASP A 288 -28.17 -4.77 13.29
C ASP A 288 -27.82 -5.72 14.45
N GLU A 289 -28.11 -7.00 14.26
CA GLU A 289 -27.72 -8.05 15.20
C GLU A 289 -26.19 -8.23 15.24
N ILE A 290 -25.62 -8.11 16.45
CA ILE A 290 -24.17 -8.05 16.68
C ILE A 290 -23.64 -9.44 17.09
N GLU A 291 -22.62 -9.92 16.37
CA GLU A 291 -21.87 -11.13 16.72
C GLU A 291 -20.65 -10.77 17.60
N ASN A 292 -19.81 -9.84 17.13
CA ASN A 292 -18.60 -9.42 17.84
C ASN A 292 -18.30 -7.93 17.62
N ILE A 293 -17.75 -7.27 18.64
CA ILE A 293 -17.28 -5.88 18.55
C ILE A 293 -15.78 -5.83 18.84
N PHE A 294 -15.03 -5.30 17.88
CA PHE A 294 -13.59 -5.11 17.96
C PHE A 294 -13.30 -3.62 18.19
N VAL A 295 -12.51 -3.32 19.22
CA VAL A 295 -12.13 -1.95 19.57
C VAL A 295 -10.73 -1.67 19.04
N THR A 296 -10.57 -0.56 18.31
CA THR A 296 -9.29 -0.16 17.72
C THR A 296 -8.94 1.28 18.07
N ILE A 297 -7.64 1.57 18.10
CA ILE A 297 -7.11 2.92 17.91
C ILE A 297 -6.84 3.08 16.42
N GLU A 298 -7.50 4.00 15.74
CA GLU A 298 -7.36 4.24 14.30
C GLU A 298 -6.74 5.61 14.03
N LYS A 299 -5.76 5.65 13.13
CA LYS A 299 -5.15 6.88 12.59
C LYS A 299 -6.11 7.47 11.55
N ILE A 300 -6.89 8.47 11.96
CA ILE A 300 -7.89 9.13 11.09
C ILE A 300 -7.19 9.98 10.02
N ASN A 301 -6.15 10.70 10.43
CA ASN A 301 -5.25 11.45 9.56
C ASN A 301 -3.85 11.49 10.19
N THR A 302 -2.93 12.29 9.63
CA THR A 302 -1.54 12.35 10.12
C THR A 302 -1.39 12.82 11.56
N LYS A 303 -2.38 13.53 12.11
CA LYS A 303 -2.35 14.14 13.46
C LYS A 303 -3.40 13.60 14.41
N GLU A 304 -4.46 12.98 13.89
CA GLU A 304 -5.63 12.59 14.67
C GLU A 304 -5.74 11.07 14.77
N PHE A 305 -5.84 10.60 16.01
CA PHE A 305 -6.15 9.22 16.36
C PHE A 305 -7.48 9.19 17.10
N ASP A 306 -8.28 8.16 16.86
CA ASP A 306 -9.58 8.00 17.51
C ASP A 306 -9.87 6.54 17.84
N ILE A 307 -10.82 6.32 18.75
CA ILE A 307 -11.37 5.01 19.01
C ILE A 307 -12.44 4.70 17.98
N VAL A 308 -12.22 3.62 17.23
CA VAL A 308 -13.15 3.14 16.20
C VAL A 308 -13.52 1.70 16.50
N PHE A 309 -14.80 1.39 16.35
CA PHE A 309 -15.33 0.05 16.51
C PHE A 309 -15.50 -0.61 15.16
N TYR A 310 -15.16 -1.88 15.10
CA TYR A 310 -15.50 -2.75 13.98
C TYR A 310 -16.52 -3.76 14.51
N VAL A 311 -17.73 -3.74 13.97
CA VAL A 311 -18.86 -4.53 14.43
C VAL A 311 -19.14 -5.60 13.40
N LYS A 312 -18.91 -6.85 13.76
CA LYS A 312 -19.26 -8.02 12.94
C LYS A 312 -20.69 -8.39 13.28
N ASN A 313 -21.56 -8.40 12.28
CA ASN A 313 -22.97 -8.74 12.45
C ASN A 313 -23.21 -10.23 12.16
N SER A 314 -24.27 -10.79 12.72
CA SER A 314 -24.67 -12.19 12.53
C SER A 314 -24.89 -12.54 11.05
N ASN A 315 -25.28 -11.55 10.22
CA ASN A 315 -25.42 -11.70 8.76
C ASN A 315 -24.08 -11.70 7.99
N GLY A 316 -22.95 -11.68 8.68
CA GLY A 316 -21.62 -11.68 8.09
C GLY A 316 -21.11 -10.32 7.61
N LYS A 317 -21.92 -9.25 7.63
CA LYS A 317 -21.44 -7.90 7.31
C LYS A 317 -20.52 -7.36 8.41
N LEU A 318 -19.54 -6.56 8.00
CA LEU A 318 -18.63 -5.88 8.91
C LEU A 318 -18.86 -4.38 8.79
N LYS A 319 -19.21 -3.72 9.89
CA LYS A 319 -19.41 -2.26 9.93
C LYS A 319 -18.27 -1.59 10.66
N ARG A 320 -17.78 -0.47 10.14
CA ARG A 320 -16.90 0.47 10.84
C ARG A 320 -17.77 1.55 11.48
N VAL A 321 -17.67 1.69 12.79
CA VAL A 321 -18.46 2.64 13.59
C VAL A 321 -17.52 3.60 14.30
N ARG A 322 -17.65 4.89 14.00
CA ARG A 322 -16.90 5.98 14.63
C ARG A 322 -17.87 6.95 15.30
N VAL A 323 -17.63 7.24 16.57
CA VAL A 323 -18.50 8.13 17.37
C VAL A 323 -17.72 9.38 17.76
N THR A 324 -18.17 10.53 17.26
CA THR A 324 -17.62 11.86 17.60
C THR A 324 -18.62 12.64 18.46
N THR A 325 -18.25 13.84 18.91
CA THR A 325 -19.19 14.73 19.63
C THR A 325 -20.34 15.25 18.78
N LYS A 326 -20.22 15.21 17.45
CA LYS A 326 -21.20 15.75 16.51
C LYS A 326 -22.06 14.67 15.85
N GLU A 327 -21.45 13.53 15.53
CA GLU A 327 -22.10 12.47 14.76
C GLU A 327 -21.54 11.08 15.06
N THR A 328 -22.38 10.09 14.79
CA THR A 328 -22.02 8.67 14.68
C THR A 328 -21.97 8.29 13.20
N SER A 329 -20.80 7.90 12.71
CA SER A 329 -20.61 7.41 11.35
C SER A 329 -20.56 5.89 11.34
N ILE A 330 -21.49 5.25 10.62
CA ILE A 330 -21.55 3.80 10.41
C ILE A 330 -21.34 3.55 8.92
N ARG A 331 -20.34 2.73 8.56
CA ARG A 331 -20.02 2.41 7.16
C ARG A 331 -19.76 0.93 6.99
N ASP A 332 -20.30 0.36 5.91
CA ASP A 332 -20.00 -1.03 5.55
C ASP A 332 -18.54 -1.18 5.09
N LYS A 333 -17.96 -2.33 5.42
CA LYS A 333 -16.64 -2.76 4.94
C LYS A 333 -16.82 -3.86 3.90
N GLU A 334 -16.02 -3.76 2.84
CA GLU A 334 -15.95 -4.77 1.78
C GLU A 334 -15.65 -6.16 2.35
N LEU A 335 -16.44 -7.16 1.95
CA LEU A 335 -16.38 -8.54 2.45
C LEU A 335 -14.98 -9.18 2.30
N ASP A 336 -14.35 -8.94 1.14
CA ASP A 336 -13.01 -9.46 0.83
C ASP A 336 -11.88 -8.47 1.18
N GLY A 337 -12.25 -7.32 1.75
CA GLY A 337 -11.31 -6.30 2.16
C GLY A 337 -10.32 -6.80 3.21
N PHE A 338 -9.13 -6.19 3.22
CA PHE A 338 -8.06 -6.54 4.16
C PHE A 338 -8.52 -6.56 5.62
N THR A 339 -9.45 -5.66 5.99
CA THR A 339 -10.03 -5.57 7.33
C THR A 339 -10.89 -6.76 7.74
N ASN A 340 -11.60 -7.40 6.81
CA ASN A 340 -12.32 -8.63 7.13
C ASN A 340 -11.35 -9.77 7.48
N ALA A 341 -10.19 -9.84 6.82
CA ALA A 341 -9.17 -10.81 7.17
C ALA A 341 -8.55 -10.54 8.55
N GLU A 342 -8.31 -9.27 8.90
CA GLU A 342 -7.88 -8.88 10.25
C GLU A 342 -8.91 -9.30 11.30
N VAL A 343 -10.18 -8.95 11.12
CA VAL A 343 -11.26 -9.31 12.05
C VAL A 343 -11.41 -10.83 12.22
N ARG A 344 -11.34 -11.60 11.12
CA ARG A 344 -11.33 -13.07 11.19
C ARG A 344 -10.18 -13.62 12.02
N PHE A 345 -8.98 -13.03 11.90
CA PHE A 345 -7.84 -13.40 12.72
C PHE A 345 -8.06 -13.02 14.20
N MET A 346 -8.50 -11.78 14.45
CA MET A 346 -8.73 -11.26 15.80
C MET A 346 -9.82 -12.02 16.56
N LYS A 347 -10.80 -12.62 15.87
CA LYS A 347 -11.84 -13.46 16.48
C LYS A 347 -11.25 -14.63 17.28
N TYR A 348 -10.12 -15.19 16.84
CA TYR A 348 -9.42 -16.27 17.56
C TYR A 348 -8.64 -15.79 18.80
N LEU A 349 -8.58 -14.48 19.04
CA LEU A 349 -7.87 -13.87 20.18
C LEU A 349 -8.84 -13.31 21.23
N ILE A 350 -10.15 -13.54 21.08
CA ILE A 350 -11.15 -13.08 22.04
C ILE A 350 -10.98 -13.84 23.36
N GLU A 351 -10.75 -13.10 24.43
CA GLU A 351 -10.63 -13.58 25.80
C GLU A 351 -11.22 -12.52 26.74
N ASP A 352 -11.82 -12.93 27.87
CA ASP A 352 -12.49 -12.04 28.84
C ASP A 352 -11.60 -10.87 29.28
N LYS A 353 -10.30 -11.15 29.49
CA LYS A 353 -9.30 -10.15 29.90
C LYS A 353 -9.07 -9.03 28.87
N TYR A 354 -9.59 -9.15 27.65
CA TYR A 354 -9.48 -8.14 26.59
C TYR A 354 -10.76 -7.35 26.36
N PHE A 355 -11.83 -7.61 27.11
CA PHE A 355 -13.04 -6.80 27.04
C PHE A 355 -12.83 -5.43 27.71
N LEU A 356 -13.41 -4.41 27.09
CA LEU A 356 -13.41 -3.02 27.52
C LEU A 356 -14.84 -2.60 27.86
N GLN A 357 -14.99 -1.93 28.99
CA GLN A 357 -16.22 -1.28 29.44
C GLN A 357 -16.32 0.13 28.87
N LYS A 358 -17.54 0.69 28.81
CA LYS A 358 -17.80 2.05 28.31
C LYS A 358 -17.04 3.14 29.07
N SER A 359 -16.88 2.98 30.38
CA SER A 359 -16.10 3.90 31.23
C SER A 359 -14.63 3.94 30.80
N GLN A 360 -14.07 2.76 30.49
CA GLN A 360 -12.71 2.65 29.97
C GLN A 360 -12.61 3.31 28.58
N ILE A 361 -13.58 3.08 27.68
CA ILE A 361 -13.58 3.76 26.36
C ILE A 361 -13.59 5.28 26.48
N ALA A 362 -14.42 5.84 27.36
CA ALA A 362 -14.47 7.28 27.60
C ALA A 362 -13.11 7.81 28.06
N ALA A 363 -12.50 7.17 29.07
CA ALA A 363 -11.17 7.51 29.55
C ALA A 363 -10.08 7.38 28.46
N LEU A 364 -10.20 6.39 27.56
CA LEU A 364 -9.26 6.22 26.45
C LEU A 364 -9.36 7.35 25.43
N LYS A 365 -10.58 7.77 25.08
CA LYS A 365 -10.81 8.88 24.14
C LYS A 365 -10.22 10.19 24.67
N GLU A 366 -10.46 10.52 25.93
CA GLU A 366 -9.88 11.72 26.57
C GLU A 366 -8.35 11.68 26.55
N ASN A 367 -7.75 10.52 26.86
CA ASN A 367 -6.31 10.36 26.85
C ASN A 367 -5.72 10.46 25.44
N LEU A 368 -6.38 9.92 24.41
CA LEU A 368 -5.93 10.06 23.02
C LEU A 368 -5.89 11.54 22.60
N GLN A 369 -6.95 12.29 22.89
CA GLN A 369 -7.02 13.72 22.59
C GLN A 369 -5.91 14.51 23.29
N LYS A 370 -5.61 14.22 24.55
CA LYS A 370 -4.52 14.89 25.29
C LYS A 370 -3.13 14.53 24.78
N ASN A 371 -2.92 13.29 24.33
CA ASN A 371 -1.57 12.78 24.03
C ASN A 371 -1.17 12.86 22.56
N PHE A 372 -2.10 12.89 21.62
CA PHE A 372 -1.81 12.90 20.17
C PHE A 372 -2.12 14.22 19.46
N SER A 373 -2.78 15.18 20.12
CA SER A 373 -3.14 16.48 19.51
C SER A 373 -2.03 17.55 19.53
N LYS A 374 -0.75 17.16 19.36
CA LYS A 374 0.36 18.13 19.26
C LYS A 374 0.81 18.36 17.82
#